data_AF-A0A8C5WQQ9-F1
#
_entry.id   AF-A0A8C5WQQ9-F1
#
_cell.length_a   1.000
_cell.length_b   1.000
_cell.length_c   1.000
_cell.angle_alpha   90.00
_cell.angle_beta   90.00
_cell.angle_gamma   90.00
#
_symmetry.space_group_name_H-M   'P 1'
#
loop_
_entity.id
_entity.type
_entity.pdbx_description
1 polymer ?
#
loop_
_entity_poly.entity_id
_entity_poly.type
_entity_poly.pdbx_seq_one_letter_code
_entity_poly.pdbx_strand_id
1 'polypeptide(L)' 'MTALLRSLLAASEKAACIAQLCRQEETLFSLLIEEKRGADKNKKFLQDFKTLADVLIQEVIKHDVGKERNLTPRAP' A
#
# COMPACT_ATOMS: atom_id res chain seq x y z
N MET A 1 -12.40 8.98 20.47
CA MET A 1 -12.39 9.56 19.10
C MET A 1 -10.99 9.95 18.64
N THR A 2 -10.18 10.62 19.47
CA THR A 2 -8.81 11.05 19.15
C THR A 2 -7.84 9.91 18.83
N ALA A 3 -8.00 8.73 19.44
CA ALA A 3 -7.10 7.59 19.21
C ALA A 3 -7.26 6.97 17.82
N LEU A 4 -8.50 6.80 17.35
CA LEU A 4 -8.79 6.38 15.97
C LEU A 4 -8.25 7.40 14.95
N LEU A 5 -8.44 8.69 15.18
CA LEU A 5 -7.92 9.73 14.29
C LEU A 5 -6.38 9.72 14.24
N ARG A 6 -5.71 9.55 15.39
CA ARG A 6 -4.25 9.42 15.44
C ARG A 6 -3.76 8.17 14.71
N SER A 7 -4.44 7.04 14.89
CA SER A 7 -4.13 5.78 14.19
C SER A 7 -4.28 5.95 12.67
N LEU A 8 -5.37 6.60 12.21
CA LEU A 8 -5.58 6.90 10.80
C LEU A 8 -4.48 7.82 10.24
N LEU A 9 -4.12 8.89 10.95
CA LEU A 9 -3.05 9.81 10.52
C LEU A 9 -1.70 9.08 10.39
N ALA A 10 -1.32 8.27 11.38
CA ALA A 10 -0.07 7.51 11.35
C ALA A 10 -0.07 6.46 10.21
N ALA A 11 -1.19 5.75 10.02
CA ALA A 11 -1.33 4.78 8.94
C ALA A 11 -1.27 5.46 7.56
N SER A 12 -1.87 6.65 7.40
CA SER A 12 -1.81 7.44 6.17
C SER A 12 -0.40 7.93 5.87
N GLU A 13 0.36 8.40 6.87
CA GLU A 13 1.74 8.83 6.69
C GLU A 13 2.63 7.67 6.21
N LYS A 14 2.48 6.50 6.84
CA LYS A 14 3.20 5.28 6.45
C LYS A 14 2.83 4.80 5.04
N ALA A 15 1.54 4.82 4.69
CA ALA A 15 1.08 4.51 3.34
C ALA A 15 1.65 5.50 2.30
N ALA A 16 1.70 6.79 2.63
CA ALA A 16 2.29 7.80 1.76
C ALA A 16 3.79 7.58 1.55
N CYS A 17 4.52 7.19 2.61
CA CYS A 17 5.93 6.83 2.52
C CYS A 17 6.16 5.64 1.58
N ILE A 18 5.38 4.56 1.70
CA ILE A 18 5.45 3.40 0.79
C ILE A 18 5.20 3.86 -0.65
N ALA A 19 4.13 4.62 -0.89
CA ALA A 19 3.81 5.12 -2.22
C ALA A 19 4.91 6.03 -2.82
N GLN A 20 5.58 6.83 -1.97
CA GLN A 20 6.72 7.64 -2.38
C GLN A 20 7.93 6.79 -2.74
N LEU A 21 8.30 5.82 -1.91
CA LEU A 21 9.41 4.89 -2.17
C LEU A 21 9.22 4.14 -3.49
N CYS A 22 8.00 3.68 -3.76
CA CYS A 22 7.69 3.03 -5.04
C CYS A 22 7.96 3.94 -6.26
N ARG A 23 7.91 5.27 -6.11
CA ARG A 23 8.21 6.24 -7.19
C ARG A 23 9.64 6.80 -7.18
N GLN A 24 10.28 6.84 -6.02
CA GLN A 24 11.61 7.43 -5.84
C GLN A 24 12.73 6.43 -6.12
N GLU A 25 12.51 5.17 -5.77
CA GLU A 25 13.49 4.10 -6.00
C GLU A 25 13.41 3.63 -7.46
N GLU A 26 14.49 3.78 -8.21
CA GLU A 26 14.56 3.46 -9.64
C GLU A 26 14.07 2.03 -9.93
N THR A 27 14.50 1.07 -9.12
CA THR A 27 14.10 -0.35 -9.24
C THR A 27 12.59 -0.53 -9.08
N LEU A 28 11.99 0.05 -8.06
CA LEU A 28 10.55 -0.04 -7.81
C LEU A 28 9.74 0.74 -8.86
N PHE A 29 10.27 1.87 -9.29
CA PHE A 29 9.66 2.70 -10.31
C PHE A 29 9.62 1.97 -11.66
N SER A 30 10.71 1.29 -12.04
CA SER A 30 10.74 0.45 -13.25
C SER A 30 9.71 -0.70 -13.20
N LEU A 31 9.38 -1.23 -12.02
CA LEU A 31 8.32 -2.24 -11.88
C LEU A 31 6.91 -1.62 -11.94
N LEU A 32 6.77 -0.37 -11.50
CA LEU A 32 5.52 0.41 -11.55
C LEU A 32 5.15 0.83 -12.97
N ILE A 33 6.15 1.05 -13.83
CA ILE A 33 5.94 1.44 -15.21
C ILE A 33 5.91 0.18 -16.09
N GLU A 34 4.77 -0.05 -16.73
CA GLU A 34 4.69 -1.08 -17.76
C GLU A 34 5.34 -0.54 -19.05
N GLU A 35 6.63 -0.79 -19.27
CA GLU A 35 7.27 -0.50 -20.55
C GLU A 35 6.66 -1.39 -21.64
N LYS A 36 5.75 -0.85 -22.46
CA LYS A 36 5.24 -1.51 -23.67
C LYS A 36 6.31 -1.53 -24.76
N ARG A 37 7.32 -2.39 -24.65
CA ARG A 37 8.25 -2.68 -25.76
C ARG A 37 7.74 -3.86 -26.60
N GLY A 38 7.27 -3.56 -27.81
CA GLY A 38 7.09 -4.54 -28.89
C GLY A 38 5.80 -5.39 -28.85
N ALA A 39 5.79 -6.47 -29.64
CA ALA A 39 4.64 -7.35 -29.91
C ALA A 39 4.13 -8.15 -28.68
N ASP A 40 4.82 -8.05 -27.54
CA ASP A 40 4.52 -8.76 -26.28
C ASP A 40 3.42 -8.08 -25.44
N LYS A 41 2.36 -7.57 -26.07
CA LYS A 41 1.17 -7.02 -25.39
C LYS A 41 0.44 -8.03 -24.47
N ASN A 42 0.92 -9.27 -24.41
CA ASN A 42 0.34 -10.41 -23.71
C ASN A 42 1.23 -11.04 -22.62
N LYS A 43 2.32 -10.40 -22.17
CA LYS A 43 2.98 -10.77 -20.90
C LYS A 43 2.31 -10.10 -19.69
N LYS A 44 0.97 -9.99 -19.72
CA LYS A 44 0.06 -9.34 -18.74
C LYS A 44 0.22 -9.76 -17.27
N PHE A 45 1.14 -10.67 -16.96
CA PHE A 45 1.20 -11.39 -15.70
C PHE A 45 2.57 -11.43 -15.04
N LEU A 46 3.63 -10.88 -15.64
CA LEU A 46 4.95 -11.08 -15.03
C LEU A 46 5.15 -10.23 -13.78
N GLN A 47 4.64 -9.00 -13.68
CA GLN A 47 4.53 -8.27 -12.40
C GLN A 47 3.42 -7.21 -12.47
N ASP A 48 2.20 -7.50 -11.99
CA ASP A 48 1.22 -6.45 -11.67
C ASP A 48 1.64 -5.76 -10.35
N PHE A 49 2.79 -5.10 -10.42
CA PHE A 49 3.42 -4.45 -9.29
C PHE A 49 2.57 -3.28 -8.78
N LYS A 50 1.81 -2.65 -9.69
CA LYS A 50 0.82 -1.64 -9.30
C LYS A 50 -0.24 -2.25 -8.37
N THR A 51 -0.87 -3.35 -8.74
CA THR A 51 -1.83 -4.02 -7.86
C THR A 51 -1.18 -4.48 -6.56
N LEU A 52 0.06 -4.99 -6.59
CA LEU A 52 0.79 -5.37 -5.38
C LEU A 52 1.02 -4.18 -4.44
N ALA A 53 1.45 -3.04 -4.96
CA ALA A 53 1.67 -1.83 -4.17
C ALA A 53 0.35 -1.31 -3.57
N ASP A 54 -0.73 -1.31 -4.36
CA ASP A 54 -2.05 -0.90 -3.90
C ASP A 54 -2.58 -1.84 -2.78
N VAL A 55 -2.41 -3.15 -2.92
CA VAL A 55 -2.79 -4.14 -1.90
C VAL A 55 -1.92 -4.02 -0.63
N LEU A 56 -0.61 -3.82 -0.79
CA LEU A 56 0.29 -3.62 0.36
C LEU A 56 -0.11 -2.40 1.18
N ILE A 57 -0.40 -1.27 0.51
CA ILE A 57 -0.88 -0.05 1.17
C ILE A 57 -2.19 -0.30 1.92
N GLN A 58 -3.13 -1.00 1.29
CA GLN A 58 -4.41 -1.36 1.92
C GLN A 58 -4.21 -2.24 3.16
N GLU A 59 -3.35 -3.26 3.08
CA GLU A 59 -3.13 -4.17 4.21
C GLU A 59 -2.37 -3.48 5.36
N VAL A 60 -1.44 -2.56 5.06
CA VAL A 60 -0.77 -1.73 6.08
C VAL A 60 -1.78 -0.86 6.83
N ILE A 61 -2.66 -0.17 6.11
CA ILE A 61 -3.70 0.66 6.73
C ILE A 61 -4.64 -0.21 7.57
N LYS A 62 -5.11 -1.33 7.02
CA LYS A 62 -6.00 -2.27 7.73
C LYS A 62 -5.37 -2.83 8.99
N HIS A 63 -4.08 -3.20 8.95
CA HIS A 63 -3.35 -3.70 10.10
C HIS A 63 -3.18 -2.63 11.18
N ASP A 64 -2.74 -1.43 10.81
CA ASP A 64 -2.43 -0.36 11.78
C ASP A 64 -3.71 0.24 12.40
N VAL A 65 -4.79 0.36 11.64
CA VAL A 65 -6.11 0.78 12.15
C VAL A 65 -6.82 -0.36 12.90
N GLY A 66 -6.64 -1.61 12.45
CA GLY A 66 -7.22 -2.80 13.08
C GLY A 66 -6.66 -3.05 14.48
N LYS A 67 -5.38 -2.73 14.72
CA LYS A 67 -4.77 -2.78 16.06
C LYS A 67 -5.47 -1.85 17.05
N GLU A 68 -5.78 -0.62 16.65
CA GLU A 68 -6.46 0.36 17.49
C GLU A 68 -7.89 -0.10 17.83
N ARG A 69 -8.59 -0.70 16.86
CA ARG A 69 -9.94 -1.25 17.07
C ARG A 69 -9.96 -2.44 18.04
N ASN A 70 -8.89 -3.23 18.09
CA ASN A 70 -8.78 -4.38 18.99
C ASN A 70 -8.34 -3.99 20.42
N LEU A 71 -8.00 -2.73 20.67
CA LEU A 71 -7.68 -2.20 22.00
C LEU A 71 -8.90 -1.66 22.75
N THR A 72 -10.07 -1.55 22.11
CA THR A 72 -11.33 -1.37 22.83
C THR A 72 -11.83 -2.74 23.31
N PRO A 73 -11.95 -2.99 24.63
CA PRO A 73 -12.52 -4.24 25.11
C PRO A 73 -13.92 -4.37 24.53
N ARG A 74 -14.18 -5.51 23.87
CA ARG A 74 -15.50 -5.88 23.41
C ARG A 74 -16.38 -5.93 24.66
N ALA A 75 -17.24 -4.91 24.84
CA ALA A 75 -18.20 -4.90 25.93
C ALA A 75 -19.06 -6.19 25.83
N PRO A 76 -19.35 -6.85 26.96
CA PRO A 76 -20.08 -8.11 27.01
C PRO A 76 -21.50 -7.99 26.45
#